data_AF-A0A6N9HGH4-F1
#
_entry.id   AF-A0A6N9HGH4-F1
#
_cell.length_a   1.000
_cell.length_b   1.000
_cell.length_c   1.000
_cell.angle_alpha   90.00
_cell.angle_beta   90.00
_cell.angle_gamma   90.00
#
_symmetry.space_group_name_H-M   'P 1'
#
loop_
_entity.id
_entity.type
_entity.pdbx_description
1 polymer ?
#
loop_
_entity_poly.entity_id
_entity_poly.type
_entity_poly.pdbx_seq_one_letter_code
_entity_poly.pdbx_strand_id
1 'polypeptide(L)' 'MKALKNFEAVFVVAAALGIVTSYATATTPVLYVAADPVVAKADANIPTVVVAAKRLTAAEKAALI' A
#
# COMPACT_ATOMS: atom_id res chain seq x y z
N MET A 1 -30.76 -40.89 -11.54
CA MET A 1 -30.64 -39.45 -11.85
C MET A 1 -31.45 -38.58 -10.87
N LYS A 2 -31.17 -38.65 -9.56
CA LYS A 2 -31.82 -37.77 -8.57
C LYS A 2 -30.98 -36.51 -8.28
N ALA A 3 -29.65 -36.64 -8.31
CA ALA A 3 -28.72 -35.53 -8.15
C ALA A 3 -28.86 -34.49 -9.27
N LEU A 4 -28.94 -34.92 -10.54
CA LEU A 4 -29.17 -34.03 -11.69
C LEU A 4 -30.53 -33.32 -11.65
N LYS A 5 -31.55 -33.94 -11.05
CA LYS A 5 -32.90 -33.38 -10.92
C LYS A 5 -33.01 -32.34 -9.80
N ASN A 6 -32.17 -32.45 -8.77
CA ASN A 6 -32.14 -31.55 -7.62
C ASN A 6 -30.81 -30.77 -7.53
N PHE A 7 -30.19 -30.49 -8.69
CA PHE A 7 -28.86 -29.91 -8.74
C PHE A 7 -28.79 -28.53 -8.07
N GLU A 8 -29.87 -27.76 -8.17
CA GLU A 8 -30.03 -26.48 -7.48
C GLU A 8 -29.89 -26.63 -5.95
N ALA A 9 -30.56 -27.62 -5.35
CA ALA A 9 -30.45 -27.87 -3.92
C ALA A 9 -29.03 -28.29 -3.51
N VAL A 10 -28.38 -29.13 -4.33
CA VAL A 10 -26.98 -29.54 -4.09
C VAL A 10 -26.04 -28.33 -4.18
N PHE A 11 -26.26 -27.44 -5.15
CA PHE A 11 -25.47 -26.22 -5.32
C PHE A 11 -25.63 -25.27 -4.13
N VAL A 12 -26.87 -25.02 -3.68
CA VAL A 12 -27.14 -24.15 -2.53
C VAL A 12 -26.47 -24.69 -1.26
N VAL A 13 -26.57 -26.01 -1.03
CA VAL A 13 -25.90 -26.65 0.12
C VAL A 13 -24.38 -26.52 0.03
N ALA A 14 -23.80 -26.76 -1.14
CA ALA A 14 -22.36 -26.62 -1.35
C ALA A 14 -21.89 -25.16 -1.15
N ALA A 15 -22.65 -24.18 -1.65
CA ALA A 15 -22.35 -22.76 -1.48
C ALA A 15 -22.42 -22.35 0.00
N ALA A 16 -23.46 -22.78 0.72
CA ALA A 16 -23.60 -22.51 2.15
C ALA A 16 -22.42 -23.07 2.95
N LEU A 17 -22.02 -24.32 2.68
CA LEU A 17 -20.86 -24.94 3.33
C LEU A 17 -19.56 -24.19 3.00
N GLY A 18 -19.36 -23.77 1.75
CA GLY A 18 -18.20 -22.98 1.33
C GLY A 18 -18.10 -21.64 2.06
N ILE A 19 -19.22 -20.94 2.24
CA ILE A 19 -19.26 -19.66 2.95
C ILE A 19 -18.93 -19.86 4.44
N VAL A 20 -19.58 -20.83 5.10
CA VAL A 20 -19.38 -21.09 6.53
C VAL A 20 -17.94 -21.51 6.82
N THR A 21 -17.38 -22.41 6.01
CA THR A 21 -16.00 -22.87 6.18
C THR A 21 -15.00 -21.75 5.94
N SER A 22 -15.17 -20.97 4.86
CA SER A 22 -14.30 -19.82 4.56
C SER A 22 -14.29 -18.80 5.69
N TYR A 23 -15.45 -18.51 6.29
CA TYR A 23 -15.55 -17.62 7.43
C TYR A 23 -14.91 -18.21 8.69
N ALA A 24 -15.18 -19.49 9.00
CA ALA A 24 -14.63 -20.15 10.17
C ALA A 24 -13.09 -20.30 10.12
N THR A 25 -12.51 -20.49 8.93
CA THR A 25 -11.05 -20.63 8.75
C THR A 25 -10.34 -19.34 8.37
N ALA A 26 -11.08 -18.23 8.18
CA ALA A 26 -10.49 -16.94 7.86
C ALA A 26 -9.62 -16.48 9.04
N THR A 27 -8.32 -16.75 8.96
CA THR A 27 -7.33 -16.23 9.90
C THR A 27 -6.84 -14.88 9.39
N THR A 28 -6.80 -13.87 10.26
CA THR A 28 -6.18 -12.60 9.91
C THR A 28 -4.68 -12.83 9.71
N PRO A 29 -4.10 -12.44 8.55
CA PRO A 29 -2.66 -12.52 8.39
C PRO A 29 -2.01 -11.62 9.44
N VAL A 30 -1.10 -12.18 10.23
CA VAL A 30 -0.29 -11.42 11.17
C VAL A 30 0.63 -10.54 10.34
N LEU A 31 0.31 -9.24 10.27
CA LEU A 31 1.21 -8.25 9.70
C LEU A 31 2.35 -8.05 10.69
N TYR A 32 3.51 -8.63 10.40
CA TYR A 32 4.75 -8.32 11.09
C TYR A 32 5.19 -6.92 10.68
N VAL A 33 4.63 -5.90 11.34
CA VAL A 33 5.23 -4.57 11.36
C VAL A 33 6.46 -4.69 12.24
N ALA A 34 7.65 -4.43 11.66
CA ALA A 34 8.87 -4.34 12.45
C ALA A 34 8.65 -3.37 13.61
N ALA A 35 9.05 -3.77 14.82
CA ALA A 35 8.84 -3.00 16.05
C ALA A 35 9.49 -1.61 16.00
N ASP A 36 10.47 -1.43 15.11
CA ASP A 36 11.09 -0.15 14.88
C ASP A 36 10.33 0.58 13.76
N PRO A 37 9.82 1.81 14.01
CA PRO A 37 9.45 2.66 12.91
C PRO A 37 10.65 2.76 11.99
N VAL A 38 10.44 2.60 10.68
CA VAL A 38 11.43 3.01 9.69
C VAL A 38 11.56 4.51 9.82
N VAL A 39 12.38 4.95 10.77
CA VAL A 39 12.91 6.30 10.81
C VAL A 39 13.78 6.35 9.58
N ALA A 40 13.25 6.91 8.49
CA ALA A 40 14.07 7.30 7.36
C ALA A 40 15.18 8.17 7.94
N LYS A 41 16.39 7.60 8.07
CA LYS A 41 17.57 8.39 8.38
C LYS A 41 17.71 9.36 7.23
N ALA A 42 17.29 10.61 7.43
CA ALA A 42 17.64 11.67 6.51
C ALA A 42 19.16 11.65 6.39
N ASP A 43 19.65 11.41 5.18
CA ASP A 43 21.08 11.44 4.93
C ASP A 43 21.57 12.84 5.30
N ALA A 44 22.39 12.93 6.35
CA ALA A 44 22.92 14.20 6.83
C ALA A 44 24.05 14.73 5.94
N ASN A 45 24.55 13.93 5.00
CA ASN A 45 25.62 14.28 4.08
C ASN A 45 25.09 14.94 2.79
N ILE A 46 24.14 15.86 2.91
CA ILE A 46 23.70 16.66 1.77
C ILE A 46 24.82 17.67 1.45
N PRO A 47 25.45 17.62 0.27
CA PRO A 47 26.48 18.60 -0.09
C PRO A 47 25.84 19.99 -0.22
N THR A 48 26.18 20.90 0.69
CA THR A 48 25.72 22.28 0.66
C THR A 48 26.83 23.17 0.10
N VAL A 49 26.52 23.94 -0.95
CA VAL A 49 27.43 24.93 -1.53
C VAL A 49 26.96 26.32 -1.12
N VAL A 50 27.75 27.00 -0.29
CA VAL A 50 27.50 28.40 0.07
C VAL A 50 28.05 29.28 -1.03
N VAL A 51 27.17 29.80 -1.89
CA VAL A 51 27.54 30.75 -2.93
C VAL A 51 27.38 32.18 -2.40
N ALA A 52 28.50 32.82 -2.07
CA ALA A 52 28.54 34.24 -1.75
C ALA A 52 28.62 35.07 -3.05
N ALA A 53 27.50 35.16 -3.78
CA ALA A 53 27.36 36.07 -4.91
C ALA A 53 26.52 37.29 -4.51
N LYS A 54 26.80 38.45 -5.12
CA LYS A 54 25.93 39.62 -5.01
C LYS A 54 24.53 39.23 -5.48
N ARG A 55 23.50 39.45 -4.66
CA ARG A 55 22.12 39.15 -5.05
C ARG A 55 21.80 39.90 -6.33
N LEU A 56 21.48 39.17 -7.39
CA LEU A 56 20.94 39.74 -8.61
C LEU A 56 19.67 40.53 -8.24
N THR A 57 19.56 41.76 -8.73
CA THR A 57 18.33 42.52 -8.59
C THR A 57 17.19 41.81 -9.35
N ALA A 58 15.93 42.08 -8.97
CA ALA A 58 14.78 41.46 -9.63
C ALA A 58 14.77 41.69 -11.15
N ALA A 59 15.30 42.84 -11.59
CA ALA A 59 15.46 43.19 -13.00
C ALA A 59 16.49 42.31 -13.70
N GLU A 60 17.66 42.11 -13.11
CA GLU A 60 18.71 41.26 -13.68
C GLU A 60 18.29 39.79 -13.72
N LYS A 61 17.45 39.33 -12.79
CA LYS A 61 16.95 37.94 -12.75
C LYS A 61 15.94 37.66 -13.88
N ALA A 62 15.20 38.68 -14.30
CA ALA A 62 14.24 38.56 -15.39
C ALA A 62 14.92 38.50 -16.77
N ALA A 63 16.16 38.98 -16.90
CA ALA A 63 16.93 38.92 -18.16
C ALA A 63 17.66 37.58 -18.37
N LEU A 64 17.71 36.72 -17.35
CA LEU A 64 18.38 35.41 -17.38
C LEU A 64 17.40 34.24 -17.62
N ILE A 65 16.11 34.51 -17.77
CA ILE A 65 15.03 33.54 -18.08
C ILE A 65 14.58 33.82 -19.51
#